data_AF-A0A969XYY0-F1
#
_entry.id   AF-A0A969XYY0-F1
#
_cell.length_a   1.000
_cell.length_b   1.000
_cell.length_c   1.000
_cell.angle_alpha   90.00
_cell.angle_beta   90.00
_cell.angle_gamma   90.00
#
_symmetry.space_group_name_H-M   'P 1'
#
loop_
_entity.id
_entity.type
_entity.pdbx_description
1 polymer ?
#
loop_
_entity_poly.entity_id
_entity_poly.type
_entity_poly.pdbx_seq_one_letter_code
_entity_poly.pdbx_strand_id
1 'polypeptide(L)'
;VYDGQWFCPLREALDAFVAFTQRHVTGRVKVRLFKGRATAASIDSPQSLYDPALASFAMGEEYQPTDATGFIRLFGLQMKVNGMRQRRDR
;
A
#
# COMPACT_ATOMS: atom_id res chain seq x y z
N VAL A 1 -10.21 10.19 20.87
CA VAL A 1 -9.11 10.65 21.76
C VAL A 1 -9.18 12.15 22.00
N TYR A 2 -9.02 12.99 20.98
CA TYR A 2 -9.08 14.47 21.12
C TYR A 2 -10.39 14.95 21.75
N ASP A 3 -11.53 14.41 21.32
CA ASP A 3 -12.87 14.75 21.86
C ASP A 3 -13.14 14.19 23.27
N GLY A 4 -12.11 13.77 24.01
CA GLY A 4 -12.24 13.20 25.36
C GLY A 4 -12.87 11.80 25.41
N GLN A 5 -13.24 11.21 24.27
CA GLN A 5 -13.85 9.88 24.18
C GLN A 5 -12.83 8.74 24.32
N TRP A 6 -11.97 8.81 25.34
CA TRP A 6 -10.98 7.75 25.58
C TRP A 6 -11.66 6.47 26.07
N PHE A 7 -12.67 6.56 26.94
CA PHE A 7 -13.31 5.41 27.55
C PHE A 7 -14.53 4.89 26.76
N CYS A 8 -14.69 5.26 25.50
CA CYS A 8 -15.81 4.78 24.68
C CYS A 8 -15.53 3.38 24.09
N PRO A 9 -16.56 2.52 23.92
CA PRO A 9 -16.39 1.18 23.33
C PRO A 9 -15.83 1.20 21.91
N LEU A 10 -16.12 2.25 21.13
CA LEU A 10 -15.60 2.39 19.77
C LEU A 10 -14.06 2.48 19.75
N ARG A 11 -13.46 3.17 20.72
CA ARG A 11 -12.00 3.25 20.84
C ARG A 11 -11.40 1.88 21.17
N GLU A 12 -12.05 1.06 22.00
CA GLU A 12 -11.62 -0.32 22.28
C GLU A 12 -11.63 -1.20 21.03
N ALA A 13 -12.68 -1.09 20.22
CA ALA A 13 -12.77 -1.80 18.96
C ALA A 13 -11.63 -1.41 17.99
N LEU A 14 -11.32 -0.11 17.93
CA LEU A 14 -10.21 0.38 17.11
C LEU A 14 -8.84 -0.07 17.65
N ASP A 15 -8.63 -0.09 18.97
CA ASP A 15 -7.39 -0.59 19.56
C ASP A 15 -7.16 -2.07 19.22
N ALA A 16 -8.20 -2.89 19.28
CA ALA A 16 -8.13 -4.30 18.88
C ALA A 16 -7.79 -4.46 17.40
N PHE A 17 -8.41 -3.65 16.53
CA PHE A 17 -8.08 -3.62 15.10
C PHE A 17 -6.63 -3.19 14.87
N VAL A 18 -6.17 -2.12 15.53
CA VAL A 18 -4.78 -1.65 15.43
C VAL A 18 -3.84 -2.75 15.88
N ALA A 19 -4.07 -3.37 17.04
CA ALA A 19 -3.25 -4.47 17.55
C ALA A 19 -3.16 -5.63 16.54
N PHE A 20 -4.25 -5.97 15.84
CA PHE A 20 -4.23 -6.96 14.78
C PHE A 20 -3.34 -6.54 13.60
N THR A 21 -3.48 -5.30 13.12
CA THR A 21 -2.66 -4.79 12.01
C THR A 21 -1.17 -4.67 12.35
N GLN A 22 -0.83 -4.46 13.63
CA GLN A 22 0.56 -4.29 14.08
C GLN A 22 1.35 -5.61 14.18
N ARG A 23 0.71 -6.78 14.02
CA ARG A 23 1.34 -8.11 14.22
C ARG A 23 2.64 -8.35 13.45
N HIS A 24 2.77 -7.78 12.25
CA HIS A 24 3.97 -7.90 11.41
C HIS A 24 4.71 -6.58 11.22
N VAL A 25 4.35 -5.53 11.97
CA VAL A 25 5.01 -4.21 11.91
C VAL A 25 6.26 -4.25 12.77
N THR A 26 7.29 -4.93 12.27
CA THR A 26 8.57 -5.13 12.95
C THR A 26 9.72 -4.82 12.00
N GLY A 27 10.66 -3.97 12.42
CA GLY A 27 11.80 -3.60 11.60
C GLY A 27 12.56 -2.39 12.15
N ARG A 28 13.49 -1.89 11.34
CA ARG A 28 14.33 -0.73 11.62
C ARG A 28 14.13 0.32 10.54
N VAL A 29 13.90 1.56 10.97
CA VAL A 29 13.85 2.73 10.08
C VAL A 29 15.03 3.63 10.42
N LYS A 30 15.88 3.92 9.44
CA LYS A 30 16.92 4.93 9.57
C LYS A 30 16.29 6.28 9.24
N VAL A 31 16.33 7.22 10.18
CA VAL A 31 15.75 8.56 10.00
C VAL A 31 16.88 9.58 9.96
N ARG A 32 16.86 10.45 8.94
CA ARG A 32 17.73 11.63 8.86
C ARG A 32 17.02 12.82 9.48
N LEU A 33 17.68 13.46 10.44
CA LEU A 33 17.22 14.68 11.08
C LEU A 33 18.05 15.87 10.56
N PHE A 34 17.40 16.86 9.97
CA PHE A 34 18.08 18.03 9.44
C PHE A 34 17.18 19.26 9.47
N LYS A 35 17.64 20.36 10.09
CA LYS A 35 16.96 21.66 10.15
C LYS A 35 15.46 21.57 10.47
N GLY A 36 15.12 20.84 11.54
CA GLY A 36 13.73 20.65 11.98
C GLY A 36 12.92 19.64 11.17
N ARG A 37 13.53 18.92 10.21
CA ARG A 37 12.87 17.88 9.42
C ARG A 37 13.38 16.49 9.78
N ALA A 38 12.46 15.55 9.96
CA ALA A 38 12.72 14.11 9.99
C ALA A 38 12.36 13.50 8.63
N THR A 39 13.26 12.73 8.02
CA THR A 39 13.00 12.03 6.75
C THR A 39 13.49 10.59 6.84
N ALA A 40 12.65 9.62 6.48
CA ALA A 40 13.07 8.22 6.37
C ALA A 40 14.14 8.08 5.27
N ALA A 41 15.28 7.50 5.62
CA ALA A 41 16.43 7.33 4.74
C ALA A 41 16.61 5.88 4.27
N SER A 42 16.27 4.91 5.11
CA SER A 42 16.22 3.49 4.75
C SER A 42 15.31 2.72 5.68
N ILE A 43 14.81 1.56 5.22
CA ILE A 43 13.98 0.64 5.98
C ILE A 43 14.58 -0.75 5.83
N ASP A 44 14.60 -1.51 6.93
CA ASP A 44 15.01 -2.91 6.98
C ASP A 44 14.01 -3.66 7.85
N SER A 45 13.50 -4.81 7.39
CA SER A 45 12.50 -5.57 8.14
C SER A 45 12.62 -7.07 7.86
N PRO A 46 12.64 -7.91 8.91
CA PRO A 46 12.55 -9.37 8.74
C PRO A 46 11.15 -9.84 8.33
N GLN A 47 10.16 -8.95 8.29
CA GLN A 47 8.78 -9.21 7.89
C GLN A 47 8.38 -8.34 6.68
N SER A 48 9.39 -7.92 5.90
CA SER A 48 9.18 -7.11 4.71
C SER A 48 8.34 -7.87 3.68
N LEU A 49 7.32 -7.21 3.13
CA LEU A 49 6.60 -7.67 1.94
C LEU A 49 7.27 -7.19 0.64
N TYR A 50 8.35 -6.41 0.73
CA TYR A 50 9.17 -6.05 -0.42
C TYR A 50 10.07 -7.22 -0.79
N ASP A 51 9.90 -7.73 -2.01
CA ASP A 51 10.71 -8.76 -2.62
C ASP A 51 11.54 -8.14 -3.77
N PRO A 52 12.89 -8.10 -3.65
CA PRO A 52 13.75 -7.58 -4.70
C PRO A 52 13.67 -8.33 -6.04
N ALA A 53 13.38 -9.63 -6.04
CA ALA A 53 13.28 -10.42 -7.27
C ALA A 53 12.05 -10.00 -8.08
N LEU A 54 10.90 -9.86 -7.42
CA LEU A 54 9.67 -9.35 -8.04
C LEU A 54 9.76 -7.88 -8.49
N ALA A 55 10.54 -7.06 -7.79
CA ALA A 55 10.71 -5.65 -8.11
C ALA A 55 11.83 -5.38 -9.14
N SER A 56 12.61 -6.38 -9.52
CA SER A 56 13.76 -6.24 -10.40
C SER A 56 13.36 -5.94 -11.84
N PHE A 57 14.20 -5.19 -12.55
CA PHE A 57 14.10 -5.03 -14.02
C PHE A 57 14.66 -6.23 -14.79
N ALA A 58 15.52 -7.02 -14.15
CA ALA A 58 15.89 -8.33 -14.68
C ALA A 58 14.70 -9.25 -14.42
N MET A 59 13.86 -9.42 -15.45
CA MET A 59 12.66 -10.26 -15.38
C MET A 59 13.07 -11.69 -15.03
N GLY A 60 12.80 -12.10 -13.79
CA GLY A 60 12.99 -13.47 -13.32
C GLY A 60 11.77 -14.36 -13.60
N GLU A 61 11.81 -15.61 -13.14
CA GLU A 61 10.70 -16.55 -13.30
C GLU A 61 9.47 -16.18 -12.44
N GLU A 62 9.65 -15.30 -11.45
CA GLU A 62 8.66 -14.94 -10.44
C GLU A 62 7.53 -14.05 -10.99
N TYR A 63 7.73 -13.39 -12.15
CA TYR A 63 6.73 -12.53 -12.77
C TYR A 63 6.76 -12.62 -14.30
N GLN A 64 5.59 -12.89 -14.90
CA GLN A 64 5.41 -12.93 -16.34
C GLN A 64 4.80 -11.61 -16.85
N PRO A 65 5.54 -10.80 -17.64
CA PRO A 65 5.04 -9.52 -18.13
C PRO A 65 3.75 -9.62 -18.97
N THR A 66 3.46 -10.78 -19.55
CA THR A 66 2.25 -11.02 -20.34
C THR A 66 0.97 -10.91 -19.52
N ASP A 67 1.01 -11.26 -18.22
CA ASP A 67 -0.15 -11.23 -17.34
C ASP A 67 -0.68 -9.81 -17.12
N ALA A 68 0.22 -8.83 -17.13
CA ALA A 68 -0.14 -7.41 -17.04
C ALA A 68 -1.12 -6.98 -18.12
N THR A 69 -0.98 -7.53 -19.34
CA THR A 69 -1.85 -7.19 -20.46
C THR A 69 -3.30 -7.59 -20.18
N GLY A 70 -3.50 -8.80 -19.64
CA GLY A 70 -4.82 -9.28 -19.24
C GLY A 70 -5.39 -8.45 -18.09
N PHE A 71 -4.59 -8.22 -17.05
CA PHE A 71 -4.97 -7.41 -15.90
C PHE A 71 -5.41 -6.00 -16.30
N ILE A 72 -4.61 -5.28 -17.10
CA ILE A 72 -4.93 -3.91 -17.55
C ILE A 72 -6.25 -3.87 -18.33
N ARG A 73 -6.50 -4.86 -19.20
CA ARG A 73 -7.74 -4.93 -19.99
C ARG A 73 -8.97 -5.12 -19.11
N LEU A 74 -8.91 -6.03 -18.14
CA LEU A 74 -10.03 -6.33 -17.25
C LEU A 74 -10.23 -5.24 -16.20
N PHE A 75 -9.16 -4.85 -15.51
CA PHE A 75 -9.19 -3.81 -14.48
C PHE A 75 -9.51 -2.43 -15.06
N GLY A 76 -9.21 -2.16 -16.33
CA GLY A 76 -9.58 -0.91 -17.01
C GLY A 76 -10.94 -0.94 -17.72
N LEU A 77 -11.64 -2.08 -17.71
CA LEU A 77 -12.82 -2.28 -18.56
C LEU A 77 -13.94 -1.28 -18.26
N GLN A 78 -14.24 -1.03 -16.99
CA GLN A 78 -15.27 -0.08 -16.59
C GLN A 78 -14.95 1.35 -17.06
N MET A 79 -13.67 1.77 -17.05
CA MET A 79 -13.28 3.09 -17.54
C MET A 79 -13.44 3.19 -19.05
N LYS A 80 -13.06 2.13 -19.79
CA LYS A 80 -13.27 2.05 -21.24
C LYS A 80 -14.75 2.18 -21.59
N VAL A 81 -15.65 1.49 -20.88
CA VAL A 81 -17.11 1.57 -21.08
C VAL A 81 -17.63 2.98 -20.83
N ASN A 82 -17.21 3.62 -19.73
CA ASN A 82 -17.60 4.99 -19.43
C ASN A 82 -17.15 5.97 -20.53
N GLY A 83 -15.91 5.85 -21.01
CA GLY A 83 -15.41 6.68 -22.11
C GLY A 83 -16.15 6.47 -23.43
N MET A 84 -16.57 5.23 -23.73
CA MET A 84 -17.41 4.94 -24.91
C MET A 84 -18.79 5.60 -24.81
N ARG A 85 -19.42 5.60 -23.63
CA ARG A 85 -20.69 6.30 -23.40
C ARG A 85 -20.55 7.80 -23.62
N GLN A 86 -19.56 8.43 -22.98
CA GLN A 86 -19.33 9.87 -23.11
C GLN A 86 -19.03 10.33 -24.55
N ARG A 87 -18.38 9.48 -25.36
CA ARG A 87 -18.16 9.76 -26.78
C ARG A 87 -19.40 9.61 -27.64
N ARG A 88 -20.31 8.71 -27.27
CA ARG A 88 -21.60 8.52 -27.96
C ARG A 88 -22.58 9.65 -27.64
N ASP A 89 -22.48 10.20 -26.44
CA ASP A 89 -23.34 11.28 -25.96
C ASP A 89 -22.79 12.68 -26.33
N ARG A 90 -21.75 12.75 -27.17
CA ARG A 90 -21.21 13.96 -27.83
C ARG A 90 -21.57 13.95 -29.31
#